data_AF-A0A9Y3S8D0-F1
#
_entry.id   AF-A0A9Y3S8D0-F1
#
_cell.length_a   1.000
_cell.length_b   1.000
_cell.length_c   1.000
_cell.angle_alpha   90.00
_cell.angle_beta   90.00
_cell.angle_gamma   90.00
#
_symmetry.space_group_name_H-M   'P 1'
#
loop_
_entity.id
_entity.type
_entity.pdbx_description
1 polymer ?
#
loop_
_entity_poly.entity_id
_entity_poly.type
_entity_poly.pdbx_seq_one_letter_code
_entity_poly.pdbx_strand_id
1 'polypeptide(L)'
;MIKNHHSCDTTTWLFTDSRGKAAVELVNLGQIKETVKSDRLSVTAECSLVIKKVTAEDVGRYTCRQFRGNPGKQQGPDAVVYLSDVIMTEQKSRDQVTLNCSVQVHGHCEHKVKWIHYSEGLNRDYSNIKTLQSSCSAAVTFVNSLYSHISNSDFKCNVTTEDGKEQLFTFSPHSSGWSLYRLIIVALGLAALNAAVVIVNIWIRVGKKAQMEENTMCKDEVDDGAVNYENVQSSDEV
;
A
#
# COMPACT_ATOMS: atom_id res chain seq x y z
N MET A 1 3.57 -43.22 -26.80
CA MET A 1 3.65 -41.76 -27.00
C MET A 1 2.73 -41.07 -26.01
N ILE A 2 3.29 -40.42 -24.99
CA ILE A 2 2.53 -39.67 -23.99
C ILE A 2 2.22 -38.32 -24.63
N LYS A 3 0.93 -38.03 -24.87
CA LYS A 3 0.50 -36.72 -25.37
C LYS A 3 0.72 -35.70 -24.25
N ASN A 4 1.64 -34.76 -24.44
CA ASN A 4 1.77 -33.56 -23.61
C ASN A 4 0.46 -32.78 -23.67
N HIS A 5 -0.43 -32.99 -22.70
CA HIS A 5 -1.60 -32.14 -22.50
C HIS A 5 -1.12 -30.85 -21.81
N HIS A 6 -0.75 -29.85 -22.61
CA HIS A 6 -0.39 -28.51 -22.15
C HIS A 6 -1.63 -27.63 -21.85
N SER A 7 -2.82 -28.22 -21.67
CA SER A 7 -4.03 -27.48 -21.33
C SER A 7 -4.26 -27.53 -19.82
N CYS A 8 -4.23 -26.37 -19.16
CA CYS A 8 -4.66 -26.23 -17.78
C CYS A 8 -6.19 -26.16 -17.65
N ASP A 9 -6.91 -26.72 -18.62
CA ASP A 9 -8.37 -26.71 -18.80
C ASP A 9 -9.13 -27.46 -17.69
N THR A 10 -8.41 -28.00 -16.73
CA THR A 10 -8.91 -28.70 -15.55
C THR A 10 -8.68 -27.93 -14.26
N THR A 11 -7.96 -26.80 -14.28
CA THR A 11 -7.52 -26.11 -13.06
C THR A 11 -8.16 -24.73 -12.93
N THR A 12 -8.78 -24.49 -11.78
CA THR A 12 -9.35 -23.19 -11.39
C THR A 12 -8.64 -22.68 -10.14
N TRP A 13 -8.27 -21.40 -10.14
CA TRP A 13 -7.68 -20.73 -8.99
C TRP A 13 -8.65 -19.68 -8.44
N LEU A 14 -8.93 -19.76 -7.14
CA LEU A 14 -9.74 -18.78 -6.41
C LEU A 14 -8.90 -18.06 -5.36
N PHE A 15 -9.21 -16.80 -5.12
CA PHE A 15 -8.58 -15.95 -4.12
C PHE A 15 -9.61 -15.38 -3.16
N THR A 16 -9.30 -15.45 -1.87
CA THR A 16 -10.07 -14.82 -0.80
C THR A 16 -9.15 -13.86 -0.06
N ASP A 17 -9.50 -12.58 -0.05
CA ASP A 17 -8.69 -11.55 0.61
C ASP A 17 -8.60 -11.79 2.13
N SER A 18 -7.61 -11.15 2.78
CA SER A 18 -7.45 -11.24 4.24
C SER A 18 -8.64 -10.76 5.05
N ARG A 19 -9.56 -9.97 4.44
CA ARG A 19 -10.76 -9.42 5.10
C ARG A 19 -11.97 -10.36 5.01
N GLY A 20 -11.83 -11.54 4.40
CA GLY A 20 -12.89 -12.54 4.34
C GLY A 20 -14.00 -12.21 3.36
N LYS A 21 -13.73 -11.43 2.30
CA LYS A 21 -14.71 -11.19 1.23
C LYS A 21 -15.02 -12.47 0.46
N ALA A 22 -16.10 -12.45 -0.33
CA ALA A 22 -16.42 -13.56 -1.24
C ALA A 22 -15.22 -13.90 -2.14
N ALA A 23 -14.99 -15.19 -2.35
CA ALA A 23 -13.88 -15.66 -3.18
C ALA A 23 -14.02 -15.17 -4.62
N VAL A 24 -12.92 -14.65 -5.17
CA VAL A 24 -12.81 -14.19 -6.55
C VAL A 24 -12.07 -15.25 -7.35
N GLU A 25 -12.64 -15.63 -8.48
CA GLU A 25 -11.97 -16.52 -9.43
C GLU A 25 -10.89 -15.75 -10.20
N LEU A 26 -9.63 -16.18 -10.04
CA LEU A 26 -8.47 -15.62 -10.74
C LEU A 26 -8.27 -16.29 -12.10
N VAL A 27 -8.40 -17.61 -12.11
CA VAL A 27 -8.23 -18.46 -13.28
C VAL A 27 -9.39 -19.44 -13.33
N ASN A 28 -10.10 -19.48 -14.45
CA ASN A 28 -11.14 -20.47 -14.72
C ASN A 28 -10.62 -21.47 -15.76
N LEU A 29 -10.52 -22.75 -15.40
CA LEU A 29 -10.13 -23.81 -16.34
C LEU A 29 -8.90 -23.40 -17.19
N GLY A 30 -7.85 -22.91 -16.51
CA GLY A 30 -6.59 -22.50 -17.13
C GLY A 30 -6.59 -21.10 -17.78
N GLN A 31 -7.73 -20.42 -17.87
CA GLN A 31 -7.84 -19.09 -18.44
C GLN A 31 -7.95 -18.02 -17.36
N ILE A 32 -7.08 -17.01 -17.42
CA ILE A 32 -7.14 -15.87 -16.50
C ILE A 32 -8.41 -15.06 -16.78
N LYS A 33 -9.17 -14.76 -15.74
CA LYS A 33 -10.41 -13.99 -15.87
C LYS A 33 -10.11 -12.54 -16.26
N GLU A 34 -10.77 -12.04 -17.30
CA GLU A 34 -10.52 -10.69 -17.85
C GLU A 34 -10.66 -9.58 -16.80
N THR A 35 -11.56 -9.71 -15.83
CA THR A 35 -11.78 -8.71 -14.77
C THR A 35 -10.60 -8.54 -13.82
N VAL A 36 -9.67 -9.50 -13.76
CA VAL A 36 -8.50 -9.48 -12.86
C VAL A 36 -7.19 -9.62 -13.63
N LYS A 37 -7.25 -9.58 -14.96
CA LYS A 37 -6.09 -9.75 -15.84
C LYS A 37 -5.09 -8.62 -15.60
N SER A 38 -3.82 -8.99 -15.49
CA SER A 38 -2.73 -8.06 -15.20
C SER A 38 -1.41 -8.69 -15.63
N ASP A 39 -0.44 -7.88 -16.03
CA ASP A 39 0.94 -8.33 -16.33
C ASP A 39 1.63 -9.00 -15.13
N ARG A 40 1.06 -8.84 -13.92
CA ARG A 40 1.52 -9.52 -12.71
C ARG A 40 1.08 -10.98 -12.64
N LEU A 41 -0.04 -11.35 -13.26
CA LEU A 41 -0.69 -12.65 -13.09
C LEU A 41 -0.44 -13.54 -14.31
N SER A 42 0.05 -14.76 -14.09
CA SER A 42 0.24 -15.76 -15.16
C SER A 42 0.01 -17.18 -14.65
N VAL A 43 -0.22 -18.12 -15.57
CA VAL A 43 -0.31 -19.56 -15.29
C VAL A 43 0.83 -20.27 -16.03
N THR A 44 1.56 -21.14 -15.33
CA THR A 44 2.66 -21.92 -15.94
C THR A 44 2.14 -23.11 -16.74
N ALA A 45 3.03 -23.79 -17.48
CA ALA A 45 2.70 -25.02 -18.21
C ALA A 45 2.27 -26.17 -17.27
N GLU A 46 2.69 -26.14 -16.01
CA GLU A 46 2.32 -27.05 -14.93
C GLU A 46 1.08 -26.56 -14.14
N CYS A 47 0.34 -25.61 -14.69
CA CYS A 47 -0.92 -25.08 -14.13
C CYS A 47 -0.79 -24.39 -12.77
N SER A 48 0.42 -23.91 -12.46
CA SER A 48 0.71 -23.16 -11.25
C SER A 48 0.40 -21.68 -11.43
N LEU A 49 -0.20 -21.06 -10.42
CA LEU A 49 -0.46 -19.62 -10.39
C LEU A 49 0.81 -18.86 -10.06
N VAL A 50 1.12 -17.83 -10.85
CA VAL A 50 2.27 -16.94 -10.64
C VAL A 50 1.77 -15.52 -10.47
N ILE A 51 2.19 -14.88 -9.37
CA ILE A 51 1.92 -13.47 -9.07
C ILE A 51 3.27 -12.76 -8.94
N LYS A 52 3.58 -11.88 -9.88
CA LYS A 52 4.79 -11.04 -9.88
C LYS A 52 4.53 -9.75 -9.11
N LYS A 53 5.58 -9.19 -8.49
CA LYS A 53 5.49 -7.93 -7.73
C LYS A 53 4.35 -8.00 -6.69
N VAL A 54 4.48 -8.98 -5.79
CA VAL A 54 3.55 -9.22 -4.68
C VAL A 54 3.46 -7.98 -3.79
N THR A 55 2.25 -7.67 -3.34
CA THR A 55 1.92 -6.52 -2.49
C THR A 55 1.08 -6.98 -1.30
N ALA A 56 0.87 -6.10 -0.32
CA ALA A 56 0.01 -6.37 0.83
C ALA A 56 -1.45 -6.71 0.45
N GLU A 57 -1.93 -6.28 -0.73
CA GLU A 57 -3.27 -6.63 -1.22
C GLU A 57 -3.39 -8.08 -1.69
N ASP A 58 -2.27 -8.71 -2.03
CA ASP A 58 -2.23 -10.10 -2.49
C ASP A 58 -2.26 -11.09 -1.29
N VAL A 59 -2.16 -10.59 -0.04
CA VAL A 59 -2.28 -11.38 1.20
C VAL A 59 -3.68 -11.99 1.30
N GLY A 60 -3.74 -13.31 1.42
CA GLY A 60 -5.00 -14.03 1.42
C GLY A 60 -4.86 -15.53 1.27
N ARG A 61 -6.01 -16.16 1.06
CA ARG A 61 -6.14 -17.61 0.84
C ARG A 61 -6.32 -17.89 -0.65
N TYR A 62 -5.42 -18.68 -1.21
CA TYR A 62 -5.46 -19.17 -2.59
C TYR A 62 -5.91 -20.61 -2.61
N THR A 63 -6.91 -20.90 -3.44
CA THR A 63 -7.52 -22.22 -3.55
C THR A 63 -7.37 -22.73 -4.98
N CYS A 64 -6.71 -23.85 -5.14
CA CYS A 64 -6.63 -24.57 -6.40
C CYS A 64 -7.67 -25.69 -6.41
N ARG A 65 -8.52 -25.69 -7.44
CA ARG A 65 -9.53 -26.71 -7.67
C ARG A 65 -9.26 -27.40 -8.99
N GLN A 66 -9.22 -28.73 -8.95
CA GLN A 66 -9.02 -29.57 -10.12
C GLN A 66 -10.33 -30.23 -10.55
N PHE A 67 -10.55 -30.34 -11.85
CA PHE A 67 -11.74 -30.94 -12.45
C PHE A 67 -11.33 -32.06 -13.41
N ARG A 68 -12.13 -33.13 -13.47
CA ARG A 68 -11.89 -34.26 -14.38
C ARG A 68 -13.19 -34.75 -15.01
N GLY A 69 -13.10 -35.20 -16.26
CA GLY A 69 -14.22 -35.77 -17.03
C GLY A 69 -14.99 -34.75 -17.85
N ASN A 70 -16.01 -35.23 -18.56
CA ASN A 70 -16.94 -34.40 -19.33
C ASN A 70 -18.39 -34.88 -19.09
N PRO A 71 -19.24 -34.11 -18.36
CA PRO A 71 -18.96 -32.81 -17.76
C PRO A 71 -17.94 -32.89 -16.61
N GLY A 72 -17.17 -31.82 -16.41
CA GLY A 72 -16.10 -31.75 -15.42
C GLY A 72 -16.65 -31.86 -13.99
N LYS A 73 -16.20 -32.87 -13.25
CA LYS A 73 -16.47 -33.02 -11.82
C LYS A 73 -15.23 -32.65 -11.04
N GLN A 74 -15.41 -32.00 -9.89
CA GLN A 74 -14.29 -31.70 -9.00
C GLN A 74 -13.57 -32.99 -8.59
N GLN A 75 -12.25 -33.00 -8.76
CA GLN A 75 -11.38 -34.09 -8.40
C GLN A 75 -10.82 -33.83 -7.00
N GLY A 76 -11.39 -34.51 -6.00
CA GLY A 76 -10.87 -34.49 -4.64
C GLY A 76 -11.02 -33.15 -3.93
N PRO A 77 -10.40 -33.00 -2.74
CA PRO A 77 -10.42 -31.77 -1.98
C PRO A 77 -9.63 -30.66 -2.68
N ASP A 78 -10.00 -29.41 -2.39
CA ASP A 78 -9.26 -28.25 -2.85
C ASP A 78 -7.85 -28.22 -2.23
N ALA A 79 -6.84 -27.82 -3.01
CA ALA A 79 -5.51 -27.50 -2.48
C ALA A 79 -5.47 -26.04 -2.05
N VAL A 80 -4.94 -25.74 -0.87
CA VAL A 80 -4.99 -24.41 -0.26
C VAL A 80 -3.58 -23.91 0.04
N VAL A 81 -3.32 -22.66 -0.32
CA VAL A 81 -2.08 -21.94 -0.03
C VAL A 81 -2.43 -20.61 0.64
N TYR A 82 -1.78 -20.30 1.76
CA TYR A 82 -1.93 -19.03 2.45
C TYR A 82 -0.71 -18.15 2.16
N LEU A 83 -0.96 -16.94 1.68
CA LEU A 83 0.04 -15.90 1.59
C LEU A 83 -0.13 -14.96 2.79
N SER A 84 0.94 -14.80 3.57
CA SER A 84 1.00 -13.91 4.73
C SER A 84 2.06 -12.85 4.52
N ASP A 85 1.91 -11.71 5.19
CA ASP A 85 2.90 -10.62 5.17
C ASP A 85 3.43 -10.35 6.58
N VAL A 86 4.72 -10.04 6.68
CA VAL A 86 5.40 -9.69 7.94
C VAL A 86 5.68 -8.20 7.92
N ILE A 87 4.87 -7.46 8.66
CA ILE A 87 4.89 -6.01 8.69
C ILE A 87 5.78 -5.56 9.84
N MET A 88 6.82 -4.81 9.49
CA MET A 88 7.73 -4.20 10.46
C MET A 88 7.64 -2.68 10.42
N THR A 89 7.57 -2.06 11.59
CA THR A 89 7.51 -0.58 11.70
C THR A 89 8.50 -0.08 12.74
N GLU A 90 9.07 1.09 12.48
CA GLU A 90 9.88 1.83 13.44
C GLU A 90 9.09 3.01 13.99
N GLN A 91 9.17 3.22 15.30
CA GLN A 91 8.71 4.45 15.94
C GLN A 91 9.86 5.04 16.75
N LYS A 92 10.20 6.29 16.46
CA LYS A 92 11.24 7.04 17.18
C LYS A 92 10.58 8.07 18.09
N SER A 93 10.90 7.99 19.37
CA SER A 93 10.75 9.06 20.35
C SER A 93 12.12 9.67 20.63
N ARG A 94 12.19 10.75 21.43
CA ARG A 94 13.46 11.48 21.70
C ARG A 94 14.59 10.53 22.11
N ASP A 95 14.32 9.69 23.11
CA ASP A 95 15.35 8.84 23.72
C ASP A 95 15.12 7.34 23.47
N GLN A 96 14.03 6.96 22.79
CA GLN A 96 13.64 5.56 22.63
C GLN A 96 13.25 5.24 21.19
N VAL A 97 13.58 4.03 20.79
CA VAL A 97 13.14 3.42 19.53
C VAL A 97 12.29 2.22 19.88
N THR A 98 11.12 2.12 19.25
CA THR A 98 10.25 0.95 19.31
C THR A 98 10.16 0.32 17.94
N LEU A 99 10.56 -0.95 17.84
CA LEU A 99 10.39 -1.77 16.65
C LEU A 99 9.17 -2.67 16.86
N ASN A 100 8.22 -2.63 15.94
CA ASN A 100 7.10 -3.57 15.91
C ASN A 100 7.28 -4.55 14.78
N CYS A 101 6.93 -5.80 15.03
CA CYS A 101 6.76 -6.84 14.04
C CYS A 101 5.35 -7.41 14.19
N SER A 102 4.63 -7.57 13.09
CA SER A 102 3.30 -8.16 13.08
C SER A 102 3.10 -9.02 11.84
N VAL A 103 2.24 -10.03 11.92
CA VAL A 103 1.95 -10.92 10.79
C VAL A 103 0.51 -10.71 10.35
N GLN A 104 0.34 -10.33 9.09
CA GLN A 104 -0.96 -10.22 8.46
C GLN A 104 -1.28 -11.53 7.74
N VAL A 105 -2.42 -12.14 8.09
CA VAL A 105 -2.88 -13.42 7.54
C VAL A 105 -4.32 -13.33 7.06
N HIS A 106 -4.79 -14.37 6.37
CA HIS A 106 -6.22 -14.58 6.14
C HIS A 106 -6.87 -15.28 7.35
N GLY A 107 -7.92 -14.67 7.91
CA GLY A 107 -8.66 -15.24 9.03
C GLY A 107 -8.02 -14.94 10.39
N HIS A 108 -8.15 -15.88 11.34
CA HIS A 108 -7.54 -15.74 12.66
C HIS A 108 -6.05 -16.07 12.61
N CYS A 109 -5.26 -15.35 13.40
CA CYS A 109 -3.81 -15.49 13.39
C CYS A 109 -3.32 -16.21 14.64
N GLU A 110 -2.67 -17.36 14.42
CA GLU A 110 -2.17 -18.25 15.47
C GLU A 110 -0.63 -18.29 15.54
N HIS A 111 0.04 -17.46 14.74
CA HIS A 111 1.49 -17.36 14.73
C HIS A 111 2.02 -16.75 16.03
N LYS A 112 3.13 -17.29 16.53
CA LYS A 112 3.88 -16.70 17.65
C LYS A 112 4.97 -15.80 17.10
N VAL A 113 5.02 -14.57 17.57
CA VAL A 113 5.99 -13.57 17.09
C VAL A 113 6.84 -13.12 18.27
N LYS A 114 8.16 -13.11 18.11
CA LYS A 114 9.11 -12.62 19.13
C LYS A 114 10.26 -11.87 18.48
N TRP A 115 10.81 -10.89 19.18
CA TRP A 115 12.05 -10.26 18.77
C TRP A 115 13.24 -11.05 19.32
N ILE A 116 14.24 -11.28 18.48
CA ILE A 116 15.55 -11.83 18.87
C ILE A 116 16.60 -10.77 18.63
N HIS A 117 17.50 -10.60 19.60
CA HIS A 117 18.65 -9.71 19.52
C HIS A 117 19.93 -10.54 19.41
N TYR A 118 20.76 -10.28 18.41
CA TYR A 118 22.02 -11.00 18.17
C TYR A 118 23.23 -10.16 18.56
N SER A 119 23.44 -9.95 19.86
CA SER A 119 24.75 -9.51 20.36
C SER A 119 25.51 -10.74 20.87
N GLU A 120 26.55 -11.15 20.16
CA GLU A 120 27.43 -12.30 20.51
C GLU A 120 28.16 -12.16 21.86
N GLY A 121 28.04 -11.01 22.53
CA GLY A 121 28.46 -10.84 23.90
C GLY A 121 27.29 -10.37 24.74
N LEU A 122 27.32 -10.76 26.01
CA LEU A 122 26.60 -10.16 27.13
C LEU A 122 25.38 -10.93 27.60
N ASN A 123 25.70 -11.89 28.45
CA ASN A 123 25.12 -12.09 29.78
C ASN A 123 25.13 -10.78 30.63
N ARG A 124 24.71 -9.64 30.06
CA ARG A 124 24.39 -8.40 30.79
C ARG A 124 22.94 -8.09 30.46
N ASP A 125 22.14 -8.11 31.49
CA ASP A 125 20.76 -7.65 31.49
C ASP A 125 20.75 -6.16 31.09
N TYR A 126 20.51 -5.87 29.81
CA TYR A 126 20.20 -4.52 29.37
C TYR A 126 18.80 -4.20 29.90
N SER A 127 18.74 -3.72 31.14
CA SER A 127 17.51 -3.34 31.85
C SER A 127 16.65 -2.31 31.12
N ASN A 128 17.20 -1.67 30.07
CA ASN A 128 16.53 -0.69 29.23
C ASN A 128 15.88 -1.28 27.96
N ILE A 129 16.02 -2.58 27.68
CA ILE A 129 15.27 -3.25 26.60
C ILE A 129 13.96 -3.80 27.18
N LYS A 130 12.84 -3.36 26.62
CA LYS A 130 11.51 -3.85 26.97
C LYS A 130 10.91 -4.56 25.78
N THR A 131 10.55 -5.83 25.97
CA THR A 131 9.84 -6.63 24.97
C THR A 131 8.39 -6.79 25.38
N LEU A 132 7.50 -6.62 24.41
CA LEU A 132 6.10 -6.97 24.53
C LEU A 132 5.81 -8.00 23.44
N GLN A 133 5.21 -9.12 23.82
CA GLN A 133 4.87 -10.20 22.89
C GLN A 133 3.39 -10.52 23.01
N SER A 134 2.74 -10.69 21.86
CA SER A 134 1.35 -11.11 21.73
C SER A 134 1.21 -12.13 20.58
N SER A 135 0.00 -12.68 20.41
CA SER A 135 -0.31 -13.46 19.21
C SER A 135 -0.12 -12.56 17.98
N CYS A 136 0.66 -13.05 17.01
CA CYS A 136 0.91 -12.40 15.74
C CYS A 136 1.53 -11.01 15.76
N SER A 137 2.04 -10.56 16.91
CA SER A 137 2.83 -9.33 16.98
C SER A 137 3.78 -9.31 18.17
N ALA A 138 4.88 -8.58 18.01
CA ALA A 138 5.80 -8.28 19.08
C ALA A 138 6.36 -6.86 18.90
N ALA A 139 6.63 -6.22 20.02
CA ALA A 139 7.32 -4.94 20.09
C ALA A 139 8.59 -5.09 20.93
N VAL A 140 9.65 -4.40 20.51
CA VAL A 140 10.85 -4.22 21.34
C VAL A 140 11.14 -2.73 21.41
N THR A 141 11.37 -2.24 22.62
CA THR A 141 11.69 -0.83 22.89
C THR A 141 13.04 -0.75 23.57
N PHE A 142 13.91 0.13 23.08
CA PHE A 142 15.25 0.34 23.62
C PHE A 142 15.67 1.80 23.49
N VAL A 143 16.72 2.18 24.22
CA VAL A 143 17.26 3.54 24.20
C VAL A 143 17.98 3.80 22.88
N ASN A 144 17.63 4.91 22.24
CA ASN A 144 18.11 5.29 20.91
C ASN A 144 19.65 5.38 20.86
N SER A 145 20.21 4.93 19.74
CA SER A 145 21.63 4.72 19.42
C SER A 145 22.60 5.91 19.64
N LEU A 146 22.12 7.12 19.96
CA LEU A 146 23.02 8.23 20.32
C LEU A 146 23.80 7.97 21.62
N TYR A 147 23.33 7.03 22.46
CA TYR A 147 23.96 6.68 23.74
C TYR A 147 24.17 5.17 23.94
N SER A 148 23.81 4.32 22.96
CA SER A 148 23.89 2.86 23.05
C SER A 148 24.47 2.26 21.76
N HIS A 149 25.23 1.16 21.86
CA HIS A 149 25.73 0.41 20.70
C HIS A 149 24.66 -0.44 19.99
N ILE A 150 23.38 -0.20 20.28
CA ILE A 150 22.26 -1.02 19.80
C ILE A 150 21.75 -0.44 18.48
N SER A 151 21.79 -1.25 17.42
CA SER A 151 21.23 -0.92 16.12
C SER A 151 19.93 -1.69 15.88
N ASN A 152 19.03 -1.10 15.09
CA ASN A 152 17.82 -1.80 14.64
C ASN A 152 18.15 -3.08 13.86
N SER A 153 19.29 -3.11 13.17
CA SER A 153 19.79 -4.28 12.42
C SER A 153 20.13 -5.47 13.29
N ASP A 154 20.35 -5.26 14.59
CA ASP A 154 20.72 -6.30 15.54
C ASP A 154 19.51 -7.14 15.97
N PHE A 155 18.30 -6.66 15.62
CA PHE A 155 17.04 -7.32 15.89
C PHE A 155 16.54 -8.09 14.67
N LYS A 156 16.09 -9.32 14.91
CA LYS A 156 15.32 -10.12 13.97
C LYS A 156 13.97 -10.49 14.56
N CYS A 157 12.94 -10.39 13.75
CA CYS A 157 11.62 -10.89 14.11
C CYS A 157 11.58 -12.39 13.82
N ASN A 158 11.38 -13.21 14.86
CA ASN A 158 11.10 -14.63 14.73
C ASN A 158 9.59 -14.84 14.70
N VAL A 159 9.11 -15.42 13.61
CA VAL A 159 7.73 -15.86 13.43
C VAL A 159 7.72 -17.38 13.47
N THR A 160 7.02 -17.95 14.45
CA THR A 160 6.74 -19.37 14.54
C THR A 160 5.33 -19.63 14.02
N THR A 161 5.22 -20.45 12.97
CA THR A 161 3.94 -20.87 12.41
C THR A 161 3.21 -21.86 13.31
N GLU A 162 1.93 -22.14 13.04
CA GLU A 162 1.11 -23.08 13.80
C GLU A 162 1.72 -24.49 13.86
N ASP A 163 2.33 -24.93 12.75
CA ASP A 163 3.05 -26.21 12.64
C ASP A 163 4.46 -26.19 13.29
N GLY A 164 4.79 -25.12 14.01
CA GLY A 164 6.03 -25.00 14.79
C GLY A 164 7.27 -24.61 13.99
N LYS A 165 7.14 -24.26 12.70
CA LYS A 165 8.30 -23.82 11.90
C LYS A 165 8.66 -22.38 12.26
N GLU A 166 9.94 -22.16 12.58
CA GLU A 166 10.48 -20.84 12.85
C GLU A 166 11.04 -20.18 11.58
N GLN A 167 10.71 -18.91 11.39
CA GLN A 167 11.23 -18.07 10.31
C GLN A 167 11.76 -16.76 10.88
N LEU A 168 12.99 -16.39 10.51
CA LEU A 168 13.67 -15.20 10.99
C LEU A 168 13.71 -14.13 9.91
N PHE A 169 13.17 -12.96 10.23
CA PHE A 169 13.14 -11.80 9.36
C PHE A 169 14.03 -10.71 9.94
N THR A 170 15.02 -10.29 9.18
CA THR A 170 15.86 -9.13 9.53
C THR A 170 14.99 -7.87 9.54
N PHE A 171 15.22 -6.98 10.51
CA PHE A 171 14.49 -5.72 10.54
C PHE A 171 14.65 -4.95 9.22
N SER A 172 13.51 -4.60 8.62
CA SER A 172 13.44 -3.74 7.44
C SER A 172 12.14 -2.95 7.55
N PRO A 173 12.19 -1.65 7.90
CA PRO A 173 10.99 -0.88 8.12
C PRO A 173 10.19 -0.83 6.83
N HIS A 174 8.92 -1.22 6.90
CA HIS A 174 8.02 -1.07 5.78
C HIS A 174 7.88 0.43 5.51
N SER A 175 8.06 0.84 4.25
CA SER A 175 7.76 2.21 3.80
C SER A 175 6.25 2.46 3.93
N SER A 176 5.78 2.76 5.13
CA SER A 176 4.39 3.11 5.42
C SER A 176 3.96 4.44 4.80
N GLY A 177 4.89 5.16 4.15
CA GLY A 177 4.68 6.51 3.60
C GLY A 177 3.87 6.60 2.30
N TRP A 178 3.56 5.49 1.60
CA TRP A 178 2.91 5.58 0.28
C TRP A 178 1.38 5.46 0.31
N SER A 179 0.79 4.74 1.27
CA SER A 179 -0.68 4.55 1.31
C SER A 179 -1.45 5.77 1.85
N LEU A 180 -0.92 6.47 2.85
CA LEU A 180 -1.58 7.67 3.40
C LEU A 180 -1.49 8.87 2.45
N TYR A 181 -0.39 9.00 1.71
CA TYR A 181 -0.21 10.05 0.71
C TYR A 181 -1.24 9.96 -0.42
N ARG A 182 -1.63 8.75 -0.84
CA ARG A 182 -2.67 8.58 -1.87
C ARG A 182 -4.04 9.08 -1.41
N LEU A 183 -4.43 8.83 -0.15
CA LEU A 183 -5.69 9.34 0.40
C LEU A 183 -5.69 10.87 0.51
N ILE A 184 -4.56 11.45 0.93
CA ILE A 184 -4.42 12.91 1.02
C ILE A 184 -4.51 13.56 -0.37
N ILE A 185 -3.83 13.02 -1.38
CA ILE A 185 -3.90 13.53 -2.76
C ILE A 185 -5.33 13.44 -3.32
N VAL A 186 -6.02 12.32 -3.11
CA VAL A 186 -7.41 12.15 -3.55
C VAL A 186 -8.34 13.13 -2.86
N ALA A 187 -8.20 13.34 -1.55
CA ALA A 187 -9.01 14.29 -0.78
C ALA A 187 -8.76 15.75 -1.22
N LEU A 188 -7.50 16.15 -1.41
CA LEU A 188 -7.14 17.49 -1.91
C LEU A 188 -7.66 17.71 -3.35
N GLY A 189 -7.54 16.70 -4.22
CA GLY A 189 -8.07 16.75 -5.57
C GLY A 189 -9.59 16.91 -5.62
N LEU A 190 -10.32 16.15 -4.78
CA LEU A 190 -11.78 16.26 -4.65
C LEU A 190 -12.21 17.63 -4.09
N ALA A 191 -11.50 18.19 -3.11
CA ALA A 191 -11.80 19.50 -2.56
C ALA A 191 -11.61 20.61 -3.62
N ALA A 192 -10.52 20.57 -4.39
CA ALA A 192 -10.26 21.52 -5.46
C ALA A 192 -11.32 21.46 -6.58
N LEU A 193 -11.76 20.25 -6.96
CA LEU A 193 -12.81 20.06 -7.96
C LEU A 193 -14.14 20.65 -7.51
N ASN A 194 -14.54 20.40 -6.26
CA ASN A 194 -15.77 20.96 -5.69
C ASN A 194 -15.71 22.50 -5.62
N ALA A 195 -14.57 23.07 -5.24
CA ALA A 195 -14.38 24.52 -5.22
C ALA A 195 -14.55 25.13 -6.63
N ALA A 196 -13.96 24.52 -7.67
CA ALA A 196 -14.11 24.97 -9.05
C ALA A 196 -15.58 24.94 -9.52
N VAL A 197 -16.33 23.87 -9.20
CA VAL A 197 -17.76 23.76 -9.52
C VAL A 197 -18.59 24.86 -8.83
N VAL A 198 -18.29 25.17 -7.57
CA VAL A 198 -18.97 26.25 -6.83
C VAL A 198 -18.67 27.61 -7.46
N ILE A 199 -17.41 27.90 -7.80
CA ILE A 199 -17.01 29.16 -8.45
C ILE A 199 -17.75 29.33 -9.79
N VAL A 200 -17.78 28.29 -10.63
CA VAL A 200 -18.50 28.31 -11.92
C VAL A 200 -20.00 28.55 -11.71
N ASN A 201 -20.63 27.89 -10.73
CA ASN A 201 -22.04 28.10 -10.43
C ASN A 201 -22.36 29.52 -9.92
N ILE A 202 -21.47 30.10 -9.11
CA ILE A 202 -21.60 31.49 -8.64
C ILE A 202 -21.46 32.44 -9.84
N TRP A 203 -20.44 32.26 -10.68
CA TRP A 203 -20.25 33.05 -11.90
C TRP A 203 -21.46 32.98 -12.85
N ILE A 204 -22.02 31.80 -13.08
CA ILE A 204 -23.22 31.62 -13.91
C ILE A 204 -24.44 32.34 -13.29
N ARG A 205 -24.62 32.28 -11.97
CA ARG A 205 -25.72 32.98 -11.27
C ARG A 205 -25.56 34.51 -11.30
N VAL A 206 -24.34 35.01 -11.15
CA VAL A 206 -24.05 36.45 -11.17
C VAL A 206 -24.14 37.00 -12.59
N GLY A 207 -23.63 36.27 -13.59
CA GLY A 207 -23.75 36.64 -15.01
C GLY A 207 -25.20 36.67 -15.50
N LYS A 208 -26.08 35.80 -14.97
CA LYS A 208 -27.53 35.87 -15.23
C LYS A 208 -28.24 37.05 -14.57
N LYS A 209 -27.66 37.66 -13.52
CA LYS A 209 -28.22 38.86 -12.86
C LYS A 209 -27.76 40.17 -13.51
N ALA A 210 -26.70 40.16 -14.31
CA ALA A 210 -26.13 41.36 -14.92
C ALA A 210 -26.70 41.72 -16.31
N GLN A 211 -27.75 41.05 -16.79
CA GLN A 211 -28.43 41.37 -18.06
C GLN A 211 -29.86 41.90 -17.88
N MET A 212 -30.07 42.81 -16.93
CA MET A 212 -31.26 43.67 -16.98
C MET A 212 -30.89 45.07 -16.48
N GLU A 213 -31.10 46.05 -17.37
CA GLU A 213 -30.89 47.51 -17.27
C GLU A 213 -29.49 48.05 -17.59
N GLU A 214 -29.29 48.48 -18.84
CA GLU A 214 -28.77 49.83 -19.13
C GLU A 214 -29.13 50.24 -20.58
N ASN A 215 -30.07 51.17 -20.73
CA ASN A 215 -30.37 51.85 -21.99
C ASN A 215 -29.94 53.33 -21.89
N THR A 216 -29.22 53.78 -22.92
CA THR A 216 -29.13 55.16 -23.47
C THR A 216 -28.01 56.10 -22.95
N MET A 217 -26.88 56.04 -23.64
CA MET A 217 -26.16 57.12 -24.36
C MET A 217 -26.41 58.60 -24.00
N CYS A 218 -25.31 59.33 -23.74
CA CYS A 218 -24.89 60.54 -24.48
C CYS A 218 -23.37 60.76 -24.33
N LYS A 219 -22.70 61.07 -25.45
CA LYS A 219 -21.32 61.58 -25.55
C LYS A 219 -21.35 63.11 -25.42
N ASP A 220 -20.24 63.71 -24.97
CA ASP A 220 -19.58 64.84 -25.63
C ASP A 220 -18.17 65.09 -25.04
N GLU A 221 -17.28 65.59 -25.89
CA GLU A 221 -15.82 65.78 -25.73
C GLU A 221 -15.43 67.00 -24.89
N VAL A 222 -14.18 67.05 -24.37
CA VAL A 222 -13.13 68.06 -24.69
C VAL A 222 -11.86 67.82 -23.85
N ASP A 223 -10.76 68.18 -24.50
CA ASP A 223 -9.32 67.99 -24.35
C ASP A 223 -8.59 68.60 -23.13
N ASP A 224 -7.34 68.14 -22.97
CA ASP A 224 -6.09 68.91 -22.80
C ASP A 224 -5.21 68.63 -21.56
N GLY A 225 -3.89 68.46 -21.80
CA GLY A 225 -2.83 68.61 -20.79
C GLY A 225 -1.77 67.50 -20.65
N ALA A 226 -0.62 67.70 -21.32
CA ALA A 226 0.69 67.02 -21.17
C ALA A 226 1.24 67.06 -19.71
N VAL A 227 2.29 66.35 -19.25
CA VAL A 227 3.71 66.32 -19.68
C VAL A 227 4.44 65.15 -18.96
N ASN A 228 5.47 64.61 -19.61
CA ASN A 228 6.42 63.55 -19.22
C ASN A 228 7.63 64.07 -18.42
N TYR A 229 8.23 63.30 -17.50
CA TYR A 229 9.69 63.36 -17.21
C TYR A 229 10.23 62.03 -16.64
N GLU A 230 11.32 61.55 -17.25
CA GLU A 230 12.20 60.46 -16.82
C GLU A 230 13.07 60.86 -15.60
N ASN A 231 13.61 59.87 -14.90
CA ASN A 231 14.87 60.04 -14.16
C ASN A 231 15.81 58.85 -14.43
N VAL A 232 16.98 59.21 -14.96
CA VAL A 232 18.19 58.38 -15.11
C VAL A 232 18.90 58.34 -13.76
N GLN A 233 19.43 57.17 -13.36
CA GLN A 233 20.33 57.08 -12.21
C GLN A 233 21.70 56.53 -12.62
N SER A 234 22.71 57.29 -12.16
CA SER A 234 24.14 57.21 -12.45
C SER A 234 24.81 55.93 -11.96
N SER A 235 25.75 55.46 -12.77
CA SER A 235 26.79 54.48 -12.44
C SER A 235 27.94 55.17 -11.73
N ASP A 236 28.55 54.51 -10.74
CA ASP A 236 29.92 54.76 -10.29
C ASP A 236 30.57 53.40 -9.99
N GLU A 237 31.64 53.08 -10.71
CA GLU A 237 32.71 52.17 -10.27
C GLU A 237 34.03 52.66 -10.88
N VAL A 238 35.11 52.53 -10.10
CA VAL A 238 36.48 52.99 -10.37
C VAL A 238 37.11 52.29 -11.57
#